data_AF-A0A4P8GYL7-F1
#
_entry.id   AF-A0A4P8GYL7-F1
#
_cell.length_a   1.000
_cell.length_b   1.000
_cell.length_c   1.000
_cell.angle_alpha   90.00
_cell.angle_beta   90.00
_cell.angle_gamma   90.00
#
_symmetry.space_group_name_H-M   'P 1'
#
loop_
_entity.id
_entity.type
_entity.pdbx_description
1 polymer ?
#
loop_
_entity_poly.entity_id
_entity_poly.type
_entity_poly.pdbx_seq_one_letter_code
_entity_poly.pdbx_strand_id
1 'polypeptide(L)'
;MTTAPVTTAPAGWPDVERLFGVRGEPSRCWCRFFALTGAEWNGSTPRNRKAQLMEKFDGGAPAPGILAFRDGEPVGCFVVAPGHRRSGVAAALLRAAVGHAFGHGAAVVEAYPVDPALRPKAGPADLYQGTLKLFLGAGFSVVSDAVPGRAVVRLAAHS
;
A
#
# COMPACT_ATOMS: atom_id res chain seq x y z
N MET A 1 10.21 -27.34 -0.47
CA MET A 1 10.65 -26.07 -1.11
C MET A 1 10.73 -25.01 -0.03
N THR A 2 11.94 -24.55 0.31
CA THR A 2 12.12 -23.47 1.27
C THR A 2 11.90 -22.15 0.54
N THR A 3 10.82 -21.44 0.86
CA THR A 3 10.53 -20.13 0.27
C THR A 3 11.51 -19.11 0.85
N ALA A 4 12.17 -18.32 0.00
CA ALA A 4 13.04 -17.25 0.46
C ALA A 4 12.27 -16.25 1.34
N PRO A 5 12.89 -15.74 2.43
CA PRO A 5 12.24 -14.81 3.32
C PRO A 5 11.94 -13.48 2.59
N VAL A 6 10.79 -12.88 2.92
CA VAL A 6 10.48 -11.52 2.48
C VAL A 6 11.20 -10.55 3.42
N THR A 7 12.03 -9.69 2.86
CA THR A 7 12.68 -8.59 3.57
C THR A 7 12.00 -7.27 3.20
N THR A 8 12.33 -6.19 3.89
CA THR A 8 11.79 -4.86 3.63
C THR A 8 12.93 -3.85 3.80
N ALA A 9 12.89 -2.75 3.05
CA ALA A 9 13.89 -1.68 3.12
C ALA A 9 13.24 -0.34 2.72
N PRO A 10 13.87 0.81 3.06
CA PRO A 10 13.46 2.11 2.53
C PRO A 10 13.32 2.05 1.01
N ALA A 11 12.26 2.66 0.47
CA ALA A 11 12.03 2.65 -0.96
C ALA A 11 13.13 3.48 -1.67
N GLY A 12 13.90 2.86 -2.56
CA GLY A 12 14.74 3.56 -3.53
C GLY A 12 13.98 3.78 -4.83
N TRP A 13 14.19 4.92 -5.49
CA TRP A 13 13.56 5.17 -6.79
C TRP A 13 13.81 4.05 -7.83
N PRO A 14 15.02 3.47 -7.96
CA PRO A 14 15.24 2.34 -8.87
C PRO A 14 14.35 1.13 -8.55
N ASP A 15 14.08 0.85 -7.27
CA ASP A 15 13.21 -0.25 -6.86
C ASP A 15 11.73 0.05 -7.13
N VAL A 16 11.32 1.31 -6.96
CA VAL A 16 9.98 1.79 -7.34
C VAL A 16 9.78 1.66 -8.86
N GLU A 17 10.79 2.00 -9.65
CA GLU A 17 10.74 1.82 -11.11
C GLU A 17 10.70 0.35 -11.51
N ARG A 18 11.47 -0.53 -10.85
CA ARG A 18 11.35 -1.98 -11.08
C ARG A 18 9.95 -2.49 -10.73
N LEU A 19 9.33 -1.98 -9.67
CA LEU A 19 8.02 -2.43 -9.24
C LEU A 19 6.87 -1.91 -10.11
N PHE A 20 6.87 -0.63 -10.48
CA PHE A 20 5.77 0.01 -11.20
C PHE A 20 6.01 0.09 -12.71
N GLY A 21 7.25 -0.02 -13.18
CA GLY A 21 7.61 0.04 -14.60
C GLY A 21 7.23 -1.20 -15.41
N VAL A 22 6.77 -2.26 -14.77
CA VAL A 22 6.34 -3.51 -15.43
C VAL A 22 4.98 -3.37 -16.11
N ARG A 23 4.79 -4.09 -17.22
CA ARG A 23 3.51 -4.14 -17.94
C ARG A 23 2.36 -4.58 -17.01
N GLY A 24 1.26 -3.84 -16.98
CA GLY A 24 0.06 -4.18 -16.20
C GLY A 24 -0.53 -2.96 -15.50
N GLU A 25 -1.40 -3.18 -14.51
CA GLU A 25 -2.00 -2.11 -13.70
C GLU A 25 -0.97 -1.21 -12.98
N PRO A 26 0.14 -1.74 -12.41
CA PRO A 26 1.15 -0.90 -11.77
C PRO A 26 1.74 0.20 -12.69
N SER A 27 2.02 -0.12 -13.95
CA SER A 27 2.54 0.87 -14.92
C SER A 27 1.53 1.89 -15.40
N ARG A 28 0.23 1.66 -15.19
CA ARG A 28 -0.83 2.64 -15.46
C ARG A 28 -1.04 3.57 -14.28
N CYS A 29 -0.98 3.04 -13.06
CA CYS A 29 -1.40 3.79 -11.89
C CYS A 29 -0.28 4.58 -11.23
N TRP A 30 0.98 4.08 -11.21
CA TRP A 30 2.08 4.67 -10.42
C TRP A 30 1.65 5.05 -9.00
N CYS A 31 0.75 4.23 -8.43
CA CYS A 31 0.07 4.42 -7.16
C CYS A 31 -0.66 5.78 -6.99
N ARG A 32 -0.92 6.54 -8.07
CA ARG A 32 -1.56 7.88 -8.03
C ARG A 32 -3.07 7.88 -8.13
N PHE A 33 -3.66 6.73 -8.42
CA PHE A 33 -5.11 6.57 -8.44
C PHE A 33 -5.81 7.05 -7.17
N PHE A 34 -5.16 6.87 -6.01
CA PHE A 34 -5.72 7.27 -4.72
C PHE A 34 -5.38 8.68 -4.28
N ALA A 35 -4.29 9.23 -4.83
CA ALA A 35 -3.85 10.58 -4.49
C ALA A 35 -4.55 11.65 -5.34
N LEU A 36 -5.23 11.24 -6.43
CA LEU A 36 -5.87 12.13 -7.38
C LEU A 36 -7.40 11.99 -7.29
N THR A 37 -8.10 13.11 -7.45
CA THR A 37 -9.55 13.12 -7.70
C THR A 37 -9.88 12.45 -9.03
N GLY A 38 -11.16 12.11 -9.24
CA GLY A 38 -11.59 11.52 -10.52
C GLY A 38 -11.29 12.40 -11.74
N ALA A 39 -11.43 13.72 -11.60
CA ALA A 39 -11.11 14.68 -12.66
C ALA A 39 -9.60 14.71 -12.96
N GLU A 40 -8.76 14.80 -11.93
CA GLU A 40 -7.29 14.77 -12.07
C GLU A 40 -6.78 13.43 -12.61
N TRP A 41 -7.41 12.33 -12.20
CA TRP A 41 -7.10 11.00 -12.74
C TRP A 41 -7.40 10.95 -14.24
N ASN A 42 -8.60 11.35 -14.66
CA ASN A 42 -9.00 11.33 -16.07
C ASN A 42 -8.16 12.28 -16.94
N GLY A 43 -7.70 13.40 -16.36
CA GLY A 43 -6.81 14.36 -17.03
C GLY A 43 -5.32 14.02 -16.99
N SER A 44 -4.91 12.97 -16.28
CA SER A 44 -3.50 12.59 -16.14
C SER A 44 -3.11 11.43 -17.04
N THR A 45 -1.81 11.35 -17.34
CA THR A 45 -1.20 10.23 -18.06
C THR A 45 -0.34 9.40 -17.11
N PRO A 46 -0.05 8.13 -17.41
CA PRO A 46 0.92 7.34 -16.65
C PRO A 46 2.29 8.03 -16.49
N ARG A 47 2.74 8.76 -17.54
CA ARG A 47 3.97 9.57 -17.48
C ARG A 47 3.87 10.65 -16.41
N ASN A 48 2.77 11.40 -16.37
CA ASN A 48 2.58 12.47 -15.38
C ASN A 48 2.48 11.90 -13.96
N ARG A 49 1.79 10.77 -13.79
CA ARG A 49 1.66 10.09 -12.50
C ARG A 49 3.00 9.57 -11.97
N LYS A 50 3.87 9.06 -12.87
CA LYS A 50 5.25 8.69 -12.54
C LYS A 50 6.04 9.91 -12.05
N ALA A 51 5.98 11.02 -12.78
CA ALA A 51 6.68 12.26 -12.41
C ALA A 51 6.22 12.77 -11.03
N GLN A 52 4.90 12.81 -10.78
CA GLN A 52 4.33 13.19 -9.48
C GLN A 52 4.74 12.26 -8.32
N LEU A 53 4.99 10.97 -8.60
CA LEU A 53 5.54 10.06 -7.59
C LEU A 53 7.03 10.33 -7.36
N MET A 54 7.80 10.57 -8.43
CA MET A 54 9.23 10.88 -8.38
C MET A 54 9.53 12.13 -7.56
N GLU A 55 8.73 13.19 -7.72
CA GLU A 55 8.91 14.45 -6.96
C GLU A 55 8.94 14.24 -5.43
N LYS A 56 8.31 13.17 -4.93
CA LYS A 56 8.35 12.85 -3.50
C LYS A 56 9.72 12.30 -3.05
N PHE A 57 10.49 11.69 -3.96
CA PHE A 57 11.83 11.17 -3.72
C PHE A 57 12.91 12.26 -3.83
N ASP A 58 12.63 13.36 -4.52
CA ASP A 58 13.57 14.48 -4.71
C ASP A 58 13.79 15.32 -3.43
N GLY A 59 12.98 15.13 -2.39
CA GLY A 59 13.04 15.86 -1.11
C GLY A 59 14.18 15.48 -0.16
N GLY A 60 15.03 14.52 -0.52
CA GLY A 60 16.12 14.02 0.33
C GLY A 60 15.70 12.91 1.31
N ALA A 61 16.64 12.47 2.16
CA ALA A 61 16.42 11.36 3.07
C ALA A 61 15.62 11.77 4.34
N PRO A 62 14.78 10.87 4.88
CA PRO A 62 14.52 9.51 4.38
C PRO A 62 13.56 9.51 3.18
N ALA A 63 13.85 8.63 2.22
CA ALA A 63 12.98 8.43 1.07
C ALA A 63 11.55 8.09 1.53
N PRO A 64 10.52 8.57 0.83
CA PRO A 64 9.14 8.34 1.24
C PRO A 64 8.75 6.87 1.00
N GLY A 65 8.64 6.12 2.08
CA GLY A 65 8.03 4.79 2.10
C GLY A 65 9.01 3.62 2.13
N ILE A 66 8.44 2.42 2.10
CA ILE A 66 9.12 1.15 2.30
C ILE A 66 8.67 0.20 1.19
N LEU A 67 9.61 -0.57 0.64
CA LEU A 67 9.32 -1.67 -0.26
C LEU A 67 9.66 -3.00 0.40
N ALA A 68 8.86 -4.03 0.11
CA ALA A 68 9.22 -5.40 0.42
C ALA A 68 10.06 -5.99 -0.71
N PHE A 69 10.93 -6.94 -0.41
CA PHE A 69 11.79 -7.62 -1.36
C PHE A 69 11.71 -9.12 -1.15
N ARG A 70 11.80 -9.88 -2.24
CA ARG A 70 11.99 -11.33 -2.22
C ARG A 70 13.00 -11.69 -3.27
N ASP A 71 14.07 -12.37 -2.88
CA ASP A 71 15.19 -12.68 -3.78
C ASP A 71 15.78 -11.42 -4.45
N GLY A 72 15.76 -10.28 -3.75
CA GLY A 72 16.23 -8.98 -4.27
C GLY A 72 15.23 -8.24 -5.18
N GLU A 73 14.10 -8.87 -5.53
CA GLU A 73 13.06 -8.25 -6.34
C GLU A 73 12.04 -7.50 -5.49
N PRO A 74 11.69 -6.25 -5.82
CA PRO A 74 10.71 -5.49 -5.06
C PRO A 74 9.32 -6.10 -5.28
N VAL A 75 8.65 -6.38 -4.18
CA VAL A 75 7.30 -6.93 -4.15
C VAL A 75 6.35 -5.84 -3.68
N GLY A 76 5.54 -5.33 -4.60
CA GLY A 76 4.38 -4.50 -4.27
C GLY A 76 3.17 -5.37 -3.96
N CYS A 77 2.20 -4.81 -3.22
CA CYS A 77 0.87 -5.36 -2.93
C CYS A 77 0.77 -6.90 -2.88
N PHE A 78 0.66 -7.49 -1.69
CA PHE A 78 0.44 -8.93 -1.60
C PHE A 78 -1.02 -9.31 -1.92
N VAL A 79 -1.22 -10.33 -2.76
CA VAL A 79 -2.52 -10.96 -2.99
C VAL A 79 -2.54 -12.33 -2.34
N VAL A 80 -3.55 -12.61 -1.52
CA VAL A 80 -3.76 -13.94 -0.94
C VAL A 80 -4.59 -14.79 -1.90
N ALA A 81 -4.01 -15.89 -2.37
CA ALA A 81 -4.68 -16.85 -3.25
C ALA A 81 -6.01 -17.33 -2.64
N PRO A 82 -7.07 -17.56 -3.44
CA PRO A 82 -8.42 -17.88 -2.93
C PRO A 82 -8.46 -18.97 -1.85
N GLY A 83 -7.74 -20.08 -2.05
CA GLY A 83 -7.67 -21.20 -1.10
C GLY A 83 -6.98 -20.89 0.24
N HIS A 84 -6.26 -19.77 0.33
CA HIS A 84 -5.57 -19.34 1.54
C HIS A 84 -6.18 -18.06 2.15
N ARG A 85 -7.30 -17.56 1.63
CA ARG A 85 -8.00 -16.40 2.21
C ARG A 85 -8.65 -16.78 3.54
N ARG A 86 -8.88 -15.77 4.39
CA ARG A 86 -9.50 -15.92 5.73
C ARG A 86 -8.73 -16.81 6.72
N SER A 87 -7.47 -17.12 6.42
CA SER A 87 -6.56 -17.90 7.29
C SER A 87 -5.63 -17.04 8.16
N GLY A 88 -5.75 -15.71 8.08
CA GLY A 88 -4.87 -14.78 8.80
C GLY A 88 -3.61 -14.36 8.04
N VAL A 89 -3.32 -14.91 6.85
CA VAL A 89 -2.14 -14.53 6.03
C VAL A 89 -2.04 -13.02 5.80
N ALA A 90 -3.13 -12.38 5.37
CA ALA A 90 -3.13 -10.93 5.13
C ALA A 90 -2.84 -10.12 6.41
N ALA A 91 -3.34 -10.57 7.55
CA ALA A 91 -3.10 -9.91 8.84
C ALA A 91 -1.65 -10.08 9.30
N ALA A 92 -1.05 -11.25 9.07
CA ALA A 92 0.36 -11.49 9.36
C ALA A 92 1.26 -10.60 8.50
N LEU A 93 0.97 -10.49 7.21
CA LEU A 93 1.71 -9.62 6.29
C LEU A 93 1.57 -8.14 6.65
N LEU A 94 0.37 -7.68 7.00
CA LEU A 94 0.14 -6.32 7.48
C LEU A 94 0.93 -6.03 8.75
N ARG A 95 0.89 -6.91 9.75
CA ARG A 95 1.65 -6.75 11.01
C ARG A 95 3.15 -6.71 10.77
N ALA A 96 3.68 -7.56 9.88
CA ALA A 96 5.09 -7.55 9.54
C ALA A 96 5.51 -6.24 8.87
N ALA A 97 4.71 -5.73 7.93
CA ALA A 97 4.97 -4.45 7.26
C ALA A 97 4.96 -3.27 8.25
N VAL A 98 3.98 -3.23 9.16
CA VAL A 98 3.89 -2.23 10.23
C VAL A 98 5.10 -2.30 11.16
N GLY A 99 5.42 -3.51 11.67
CA GLY A 99 6.54 -3.70 12.60
C GLY A 99 7.86 -3.29 11.97
N HIS A 100 8.04 -3.58 10.69
CA HIS A 100 9.22 -3.11 9.97
C HIS A 100 9.26 -1.59 9.83
N ALA A 101 8.13 -0.94 9.48
CA ALA A 101 8.07 0.51 9.36
C ALA A 101 8.49 1.23 10.66
N PHE A 102 7.92 0.80 11.79
CA PHE A 102 8.30 1.34 13.10
C PHE A 102 9.75 1.03 13.47
N GLY A 103 10.23 -0.19 13.18
CA GLY A 103 11.63 -0.56 13.38
C GLY A 103 12.63 0.29 12.58
N HIS A 104 12.18 1.01 11.55
CA HIS A 104 13.00 1.89 10.71
C HIS A 104 12.65 3.37 10.90
N GLY A 105 12.06 3.74 12.05
CA GLY A 105 11.87 5.12 12.46
C GLY A 105 10.61 5.80 11.93
N ALA A 106 9.68 5.06 11.32
CA ALA A 106 8.37 5.63 11.05
C ALA A 106 7.65 5.90 12.38
N ALA A 107 7.16 7.12 12.58
CA ALA A 107 6.34 7.46 13.75
C ALA A 107 4.86 7.06 13.57
N VAL A 108 4.40 7.01 12.33
CA VAL A 108 3.00 6.75 11.96
C VAL A 108 2.95 5.95 10.65
N VAL A 109 2.02 5.01 10.58
CA VAL A 109 1.61 4.33 9.34
C VAL A 109 0.17 4.72 9.03
N GLU A 110 -0.07 5.24 7.82
CA GLU A 110 -1.41 5.54 7.31
C GLU A 110 -1.82 4.53 6.25
N ALA A 111 -3.10 4.16 6.23
CA ALA A 111 -3.68 3.28 5.23
C ALA A 111 -5.07 3.75 4.81
N TYR A 112 -5.51 3.28 3.63
CA TYR A 112 -6.75 3.70 2.98
C TYR A 112 -7.67 2.50 2.69
N PRO A 113 -8.16 1.80 3.72
CA PRO A 113 -8.99 0.64 3.50
C PRO A 113 -10.35 0.96 2.88
N VAL A 114 -10.92 -0.06 2.24
CA VAL A 114 -12.32 -0.06 1.84
C VAL A 114 -13.16 -0.64 2.96
N ASP A 115 -14.28 -0.01 3.30
CA ASP A 115 -15.31 -0.64 4.12
C ASP A 115 -16.34 -1.35 3.22
N PRO A 116 -16.35 -2.69 3.15
CA PRO A 116 -17.32 -3.42 2.34
C PRO A 116 -18.75 -3.27 2.84
N ALA A 117 -18.97 -2.93 4.12
CA ALA A 117 -20.31 -2.74 4.67
C ALA A 117 -21.00 -1.50 4.05
N LEU A 118 -20.23 -0.45 3.80
CA LEU A 118 -20.71 0.77 3.12
C LEU A 118 -20.55 0.70 1.60
N ARG A 119 -19.85 -0.30 1.08
CA ARG A 119 -19.66 -0.56 -0.36
C ARG A 119 -19.96 -2.02 -0.71
N PRO A 120 -21.22 -2.47 -0.63
CA PRO A 120 -21.60 -3.86 -0.88
C PRO A 120 -21.34 -4.32 -2.33
N LYS A 121 -21.16 -3.38 -3.27
CA LYS A 121 -20.79 -3.67 -4.67
C LYS A 121 -19.27 -3.68 -4.91
N ALA A 122 -18.44 -3.50 -3.88
CA ALA A 122 -16.99 -3.50 -4.03
C ALA A 122 -16.48 -4.86 -4.51
N GLY A 123 -15.86 -4.88 -5.69
CA GLY A 123 -15.30 -6.08 -6.28
C GLY A 123 -13.87 -6.38 -5.80
N PRO A 124 -13.26 -7.48 -6.26
CA PRO A 124 -11.86 -7.79 -5.96
C PRO A 124 -10.88 -6.65 -6.31
N ALA A 125 -11.18 -5.91 -7.39
CA ALA A 125 -10.42 -4.75 -7.82
C ALA A 125 -10.62 -3.50 -6.93
N ASP A 126 -11.66 -3.45 -6.09
CA ASP A 126 -11.82 -2.41 -5.08
C ASP A 126 -11.09 -2.78 -3.78
N LEU A 127 -11.07 -4.07 -3.43
CA LEU A 127 -10.61 -4.56 -2.12
C LEU A 127 -9.09 -4.80 -2.02
N TYR A 128 -8.32 -4.49 -3.07
CA TYR A 128 -6.86 -4.70 -3.06
C TYR A 128 -6.12 -3.84 -2.02
N GLN A 129 -6.73 -2.73 -1.58
CA GLN A 129 -6.24 -1.89 -0.48
C GLN A 129 -6.39 -2.55 0.89
N GLY A 130 -7.06 -3.71 0.95
CA GLY A 130 -7.50 -4.32 2.19
C GLY A 130 -8.85 -3.79 2.66
N THR A 131 -9.44 -4.51 3.60
CA THR A 131 -10.74 -4.16 4.19
C THR A 131 -10.54 -3.36 5.47
N LEU A 132 -11.47 -2.48 5.82
CA LEU A 132 -11.41 -1.70 7.06
C LEU A 132 -11.21 -2.62 8.27
N LYS A 133 -11.96 -3.72 8.32
CA LYS A 133 -11.86 -4.75 9.36
C LYS A 133 -10.43 -5.31 9.53
N LEU A 134 -9.68 -5.49 8.44
CA LEU A 134 -8.30 -5.98 8.50
C LEU A 134 -7.40 -5.00 9.28
N PHE A 135 -7.50 -3.70 9.01
CA PHE A 135 -6.67 -2.69 9.65
C PHE A 135 -7.09 -2.43 11.09
N LEU A 136 -8.40 -2.35 11.36
CA LEU A 136 -8.89 -2.24 12.73
C LEU A 136 -8.44 -3.43 13.59
N GLY A 137 -8.49 -4.65 13.03
CA GLY A 137 -7.97 -5.85 13.70
C GLY A 137 -6.44 -5.88 13.87
N ALA A 138 -5.70 -4.98 13.20
CA ALA A 138 -4.27 -4.78 13.38
C ALA A 138 -3.94 -3.58 14.28
N GLY A 139 -4.94 -2.97 14.93
CA GLY A 139 -4.77 -1.87 15.88
C GLY A 139 -4.83 -0.47 15.28
N PHE A 140 -5.07 -0.32 13.97
CA PHE A 140 -5.25 1.00 13.37
C PHE A 140 -6.55 1.64 13.87
N SER A 141 -6.55 2.96 13.96
CA SER A 141 -7.71 3.79 14.29
C SER A 141 -8.15 4.63 13.10
N VAL A 142 -9.45 4.85 12.95
CA VAL A 142 -9.99 5.75 11.91
C VAL A 142 -9.62 7.19 12.24
N VAL A 143 -9.08 7.91 11.26
CA VAL A 143 -8.77 9.35 11.38
C VAL A 143 -9.53 10.21 10.38
N SER A 144 -10.17 9.60 9.38
CA SER A 144 -11.14 10.25 8.51
C SER A 144 -12.07 9.21 7.89
N ASP A 145 -13.36 9.53 7.81
CA ASP A 145 -14.42 8.78 7.13
C ASP A 145 -15.23 9.68 6.19
N ALA A 146 -14.67 10.84 5.82
CA ALA A 146 -15.33 11.88 5.03
C ALA A 146 -15.88 11.37 3.68
N VAL A 147 -15.32 10.29 3.15
CA VAL A 147 -15.84 9.59 1.96
C VAL A 147 -16.46 8.26 2.41
N PRO A 148 -17.78 8.06 2.26
CA PRO A 148 -18.45 6.82 2.65
C PRO A 148 -17.77 5.58 2.05
N GLY A 149 -17.37 4.68 2.95
CA GLY A 149 -16.70 3.42 2.60
C GLY A 149 -15.23 3.54 2.14
N ARG A 150 -14.62 4.70 2.28
CA ARG A 150 -13.20 4.98 2.04
C ARG A 150 -12.62 5.69 3.25
N ALA A 151 -12.32 4.91 4.29
CA ALA A 151 -11.74 5.44 5.51
C ALA A 151 -10.24 5.70 5.33
N VAL A 152 -9.72 6.70 6.04
CA VAL A 152 -8.30 6.86 6.32
C VAL A 152 -8.07 6.35 7.73
N VAL A 153 -7.13 5.42 7.89
CA VAL A 153 -6.79 4.84 9.19
C VAL A 153 -5.31 5.04 9.48
N ARG A 154 -4.96 5.27 10.74
CA ARG A 154 -3.58 5.43 11.19
C ARG A 154 -3.26 4.51 12.36
N LEU A 155 -2.00 4.10 12.41
CA LEU A 155 -1.39 3.46 13.57
C LEU A 155 -0.13 4.25 13.92
N ALA A 156 0.00 4.67 15.17
CA ALA A 156 1.20 5.33 15.68
C ALA A 156 2.15 4.30 16.31
N ALA A 157 3.45 4.54 16.21
CA ALA A 157 4.45 3.77 16.93
C ALA A 157 4.14 3.85 18.43
N HIS A 158 4.20 2.71 19.11
CA HIS A 158 4.07 2.70 20.56
C HIS A 158 5.35 3.31 21.13
N SER A 159 5.19 4.33 22.01
CA SER A 159 6.29 5.02 22.68
C SER A 159 7.08 4.10 23.60
#